data_AF-A0A7C9EMG4-F1
#
_entry.id   AF-A0A7C9EMG4-F1
#
_cell.length_a   1.000
_cell.length_b   1.000
_cell.length_c   1.000
_cell.angle_alpha   90.00
_cell.angle_beta   90.00
_cell.angle_gamma   90.00
#
_symmetry.space_group_name_H-M   'P 1'
#
loop_
_entity.id
_entity.type
_entity.pdbx_description
1 polymer ?
#
loop_
_entity_poly.entity_id
_entity_poly.type
_entity_poly.pdbx_seq_one_letter_code
_entity_poly.pdbx_strand_id
1 'polypeptide(L)'
;ALKDEDILFCDLSGRHKSLYSIYCKMMKKNLTMDQIHDIYGLRLIVENEDDCFRALKVVHQLWAEVPGKLKNYIHCPKLNGYQSLHTVVVGEGMAPLEVQIRTREMHLQAEFGFAAHWRYKEG
;
A
#
# COMPACT_ATOMS: atom_id res chain seq x y z
N ALA A 1 2.15 -4.64 18.87
CA ALA A 1 1.02 -4.98 17.99
C ALA A 1 1.33 -6.18 17.08
N LEU A 2 2.10 -6.04 15.98
CA LEU A 2 2.36 -7.18 15.07
C LEU A 2 3.07 -8.36 15.74
N LYS A 3 4.03 -8.10 16.63
CA LYS A 3 4.73 -9.15 17.40
C LYS A 3 3.84 -9.80 18.47
N ASP A 4 2.89 -9.06 19.03
CA ASP A 4 1.99 -9.57 20.07
C ASP A 4 0.96 -10.54 19.48
N GLU A 5 0.62 -10.33 18.21
CA GLU A 5 -0.24 -11.19 17.40
C GLU A 5 0.55 -12.31 16.71
N ASP A 6 1.84 -12.52 17.00
CA ASP A 6 2.71 -13.53 16.37
C ASP A 6 2.66 -13.50 14.82
N ILE A 7 2.79 -12.28 14.26
CA ILE A 7 2.88 -12.07 12.81
C ILE A 7 4.35 -11.87 12.44
N LEU A 8 4.88 -12.79 11.64
CA LEU A 8 6.23 -12.70 11.11
C LEU A 8 6.26 -11.70 9.95
N PHE A 9 7.04 -10.63 10.12
CA PHE A 9 7.27 -9.64 9.07
C PHE A 9 8.76 -9.55 8.73
N CYS A 10 9.06 -9.43 7.44
CA CYS A 10 10.42 -9.36 6.93
C CYS A 10 10.96 -7.92 6.96
N ASP A 11 10.10 -6.95 6.61
CA ASP A 11 10.49 -5.55 6.46
C ASP A 11 9.30 -4.61 6.73
N LEU A 12 9.61 -3.45 7.31
CA LEU A 12 8.68 -2.35 7.50
C LEU A 12 9.38 -1.06 7.08
N SER A 13 8.95 -0.48 5.98
CA SER A 13 9.58 0.70 5.38
C SER A 13 8.59 1.85 5.15
N GLY A 14 9.05 3.07 5.40
CA GLY A 14 8.34 4.29 5.05
C GLY A 14 8.37 4.52 3.54
N ARG A 15 7.22 4.84 2.96
CA ARG A 15 7.08 5.21 1.55
C ARG A 15 6.69 6.67 1.47
N HIS A 16 7.57 7.48 0.91
CA HIS A 16 7.27 8.86 0.54
C HIS A 16 7.00 8.95 -0.95
N LYS A 17 5.94 9.65 -1.32
CA LYS A 17 5.63 9.92 -2.72
C LYS A 17 6.41 11.13 -3.21
N SER A 18 7.04 11.03 -4.39
CA SER A 18 7.69 12.18 -5.02
C SER A 18 6.69 13.30 -5.29
N LEU A 19 7.10 14.54 -5.02
CA LEU A 19 6.29 15.75 -5.27
C LEU A 19 5.76 15.80 -6.72
N TYR A 20 6.57 15.38 -7.69
CA TYR A 20 6.15 15.30 -9.09
C TYR A 20 4.97 14.33 -9.28
N SER A 21 5.03 13.15 -8.66
CA SER A 21 3.94 12.16 -8.72
C SER A 21 2.67 12.62 -7.99
N ILE A 22 2.82 13.43 -6.93
CA ILE A 22 1.70 14.09 -6.25
C ILE A 22 1.06 15.08 -7.21
N TYR A 23 1.84 15.98 -7.79
CA TYR A 23 1.38 16.99 -8.74
C TYR A 23 0.66 16.37 -9.96
N CYS A 24 1.26 15.37 -10.61
CA CYS A 24 0.61 14.68 -11.73
C CYS A 24 -0.73 14.02 -11.32
N LYS A 25 -0.85 13.52 -10.08
CA LYS A 25 -2.09 12.95 -9.57
C LYS A 25 -3.14 14.03 -9.30
N MET A 26 -2.74 15.19 -8.76
CA MET A 26 -3.62 16.36 -8.60
C MET A 26 -4.22 16.74 -9.95
N MET A 27 -3.37 16.92 -10.96
CA MET A 27 -3.79 17.30 -12.31
C MET A 27 -4.69 16.25 -12.97
N LYS A 28 -4.29 14.97 -12.95
CA LYS A 28 -5.03 13.90 -13.65
C LYS A 28 -6.41 13.62 -13.05
N LYS A 29 -6.56 13.80 -11.74
CA LYS A 29 -7.81 13.51 -11.02
C LYS A 29 -8.57 14.76 -10.60
N ASN A 30 -8.08 15.94 -10.96
CA ASN A 30 -8.60 17.24 -10.53
C ASN A 30 -8.81 17.31 -9.01
N LEU A 31 -7.76 16.94 -8.25
CA LEU A 31 -7.78 16.88 -6.78
C LEU A 31 -6.98 18.03 -6.18
N THR A 32 -7.48 18.56 -5.06
CA THR A 32 -6.75 19.49 -4.19
C THR A 32 -5.76 18.75 -3.30
N MET A 33 -4.80 19.47 -2.69
CA MET A 33 -3.76 18.86 -1.85
C MET A 33 -4.36 18.11 -0.65
N ASP A 34 -5.40 18.66 -0.03
CA ASP A 34 -6.10 18.05 1.11
C ASP A 34 -6.79 16.72 0.77
N GLN A 35 -7.06 16.47 -0.52
CA GLN A 35 -7.66 15.23 -1.00
C GLN A 35 -6.61 14.15 -1.34
N ILE A 36 -5.32 14.46 -1.19
CA ILE A 36 -4.24 13.51 -1.44
C ILE A 36 -3.89 12.76 -0.16
N HIS A 37 -4.39 11.54 -0.11
CA HIS A 37 -4.22 10.65 1.03
C HIS A 37 -2.98 9.74 0.95
N ASP A 38 -2.26 9.73 -0.17
CA ASP A 38 -1.10 8.86 -0.42
C ASP A 38 0.25 9.61 -0.43
N ILE A 39 0.35 10.66 0.37
CA ILE A 39 1.61 11.41 0.54
C ILE A 39 2.55 10.60 1.44
N TYR A 40 2.01 10.17 2.58
CA TYR A 40 2.66 9.31 3.54
C TYR A 40 2.15 7.88 3.35
N GLY A 41 3.07 6.94 3.28
CA GLY A 41 2.72 5.54 3.24
C GLY A 41 3.65 4.68 4.07
N LEU A 42 3.14 3.52 4.46
CA LEU A 42 3.90 2.45 5.07
C LEU A 42 3.83 1.23 4.17
N ARG A 43 4.94 0.53 4.02
CA ARG A 43 5.03 -0.75 3.34
C ARG A 43 5.41 -1.81 4.37
N LEU A 44 4.57 -2.82 4.49
CA LEU A 44 4.80 -3.98 5.34
C LEU A 44 4.98 -5.21 4.44
N ILE A 45 6.11 -5.89 4.62
CA ILE A 45 6.42 -7.14 3.92
C ILE A 45 6.31 -8.29 4.92
N VAL A 46 5.46 -9.26 4.62
CA VAL A 46 5.22 -10.46 5.44
C VAL A 46 5.62 -11.73 4.69
N GLU A 47 5.61 -12.87 5.39
CA GLU A 47 6.04 -14.14 4.80
C GLU A 47 4.97 -14.76 3.88
N ASN A 48 3.70 -14.79 4.30
CA ASN A 48 2.61 -15.46 3.58
C ASN A 48 1.36 -14.58 3.40
N GLU A 49 0.39 -15.06 2.61
CA GLU A 49 -0.84 -14.32 2.32
C GLU A 49 -1.76 -14.19 3.53
N ASP A 50 -1.85 -15.21 4.40
CA ASP A 50 -2.68 -15.16 5.60
C ASP A 50 -2.21 -14.05 6.56
N ASP A 51 -0.90 -13.90 6.71
CA ASP A 51 -0.27 -12.83 7.48
C ASP A 51 -0.52 -11.45 6.86
N CYS A 52 -0.77 -11.34 5.55
CA CYS A 52 -1.19 -10.07 4.95
C CYS A 52 -2.55 -9.63 5.53
N PHE A 53 -3.50 -10.57 5.63
CA PHE A 53 -4.83 -10.28 6.16
C PHE A 53 -4.84 -10.12 7.69
N ARG A 54 -4.01 -10.87 8.42
CA ARG A 54 -3.81 -10.65 9.87
C ARG A 54 -3.22 -9.28 10.13
N ALA A 55 -2.19 -8.88 9.39
CA ALA A 55 -1.61 -7.56 9.51
C ALA A 55 -2.59 -6.44 9.16
N LEU A 56 -3.47 -6.66 8.16
CA LEU A 56 -4.55 -5.71 7.85
C LEU A 56 -5.48 -5.49 9.05
N LYS A 57 -5.88 -6.55 9.76
CA LYS A 57 -6.70 -6.44 10.98
C LYS A 57 -5.99 -5.62 12.05
N VAL A 58 -4.70 -5.87 12.27
CA VAL A 58 -3.89 -5.10 13.23
C VAL A 58 -3.86 -3.61 12.86
N VAL A 59 -3.67 -3.30 11.58
CA VAL A 59 -3.69 -1.90 11.09
C VAL A 59 -5.04 -1.23 11.36
N HIS A 60 -6.15 -1.93 11.15
CA HIS A 60 -7.51 -1.42 11.41
C HIS A 60 -7.88 -1.34 12.89
N GLN A 61 -7.19 -2.08 13.76
CA GLN A 61 -7.31 -1.94 15.21
C GLN A 61 -6.54 -0.72 15.73
N LEU A 62 -5.39 -0.40 15.13
CA LEU A 62 -4.54 0.73 15.52
C LEU A 62 -5.09 2.07 15.00
N TRP A 63 -5.65 2.08 13.80
CA TRP A 63 -6.11 3.31 13.15
C TRP A 63 -7.48 3.12 12.50
N ALA A 64 -8.29 4.18 12.54
CA ALA A 64 -9.59 4.19 11.89
C ALA A 64 -9.45 4.06 10.37
N GLU A 65 -10.13 3.08 9.79
CA GLU A 65 -10.13 2.89 8.34
C GLU A 65 -10.93 3.98 7.62
N VAL A 66 -10.52 4.31 6.39
CA VAL A 66 -11.29 5.17 5.50
C VAL A 66 -12.18 4.31 4.61
N PRO A 67 -13.52 4.38 4.73
CA PRO A 67 -14.43 3.54 3.97
C PRO A 67 -14.21 3.64 2.45
N GLY A 68 -14.28 2.50 1.76
CA GLY A 68 -14.11 2.42 0.31
C GLY A 68 -12.67 2.65 -0.21
N LYS A 69 -11.67 2.72 0.69
CA LYS A 69 -10.25 2.86 0.30
C LYS A 69 -9.44 1.57 0.43
N LEU A 70 -10.04 0.48 0.88
CA LEU A 70 -9.43 -0.85 0.83
C LEU A 70 -9.41 -1.36 -0.62
N LYS A 71 -8.24 -1.79 -1.08
CA LYS A 71 -8.05 -2.45 -2.38
C LYS A 71 -7.32 -3.76 -2.17
N ASN A 72 -8.00 -4.85 -2.45
CA ASN A 72 -7.44 -6.18 -2.35
C ASN A 72 -6.92 -6.64 -3.71
N TYR A 73 -5.66 -6.33 -4.02
CA TYR A 73 -5.01 -6.81 -5.25
C TYR A 73 -4.47 -8.24 -5.12
N ILE A 74 -4.55 -8.86 -3.93
CA ILE A 74 -4.25 -10.30 -3.80
C ILE A 74 -5.37 -11.10 -4.46
N HIS A 75 -6.63 -10.78 -4.14
CA HIS A 75 -7.80 -11.43 -4.72
C HIS A 75 -8.14 -10.96 -6.13
N CYS A 76 -7.93 -9.67 -6.43
CA CYS A 76 -8.12 -9.10 -7.77
C CYS A 76 -6.82 -8.47 -8.28
N PRO A 77 -5.84 -9.27 -8.75
CA PRO A 77 -4.58 -8.76 -9.27
C PRO A 77 -4.80 -7.80 -10.44
N LYS A 78 -3.86 -6.87 -10.62
CA LYS A 78 -3.86 -6.03 -11.83
C LYS A 78 -3.43 -6.86 -13.04
N LEU A 79 -3.75 -6.36 -14.23
CA LEU A 79 -3.37 -6.99 -15.51
C LEU A 79 -1.86 -7.28 -15.64
N ASN A 80 -1.01 -6.49 -14.98
CA ASN A 80 0.43 -6.70 -14.98
C ASN A 80 0.92 -7.71 -13.91
N GLY A 81 0.01 -8.44 -13.26
CA GLY A 81 0.32 -9.40 -12.19
C GLY A 81 0.61 -8.76 -10.83
N TYR A 82 0.40 -7.45 -10.67
CA TYR A 82 0.64 -6.79 -9.39
C TYR A 82 -0.35 -7.25 -8.31
N GLN A 83 0.19 -7.71 -7.18
CA GLN A 83 -0.53 -8.14 -5.99
C GLN A 83 -0.03 -7.39 -4.74
N SER A 84 -0.98 -6.95 -3.89
CA SER A 84 -0.78 -6.29 -2.59
C SER A 84 -2.14 -5.92 -1.98
N LEU A 85 -2.23 -5.82 -0.66
CA LEU A 85 -3.34 -5.16 0.03
C LEU A 85 -3.01 -3.68 0.23
N HIS A 86 -3.86 -2.79 -0.26
CA HIS A 86 -3.74 -1.35 -0.01
C HIS A 86 -4.91 -0.90 0.85
N THR A 87 -4.64 -0.23 1.96
CA THR A 87 -5.66 0.41 2.78
C THR A 87 -5.25 1.83 3.11
N VAL A 88 -6.23 2.70 3.34
CA VAL A 88 -5.99 4.06 3.82
C VAL A 88 -6.63 4.16 5.19
N VAL A 89 -5.84 4.59 6.17
CA VAL A 89 -6.28 4.80 7.54
C VAL A 89 -6.03 6.25 7.94
N VAL A 90 -6.70 6.71 8.98
CA VAL A 90 -6.47 8.03 9.58
C VAL A 90 -5.48 7.87 10.72
N GLY A 91 -4.26 8.39 10.53
CA GLY A 91 -3.20 8.36 11.53
C GLY A 91 -3.38 9.42 12.62
N GLU A 92 -2.45 9.43 13.57
CA GLU A 92 -2.36 10.49 14.59
C GLU A 92 -2.21 11.87 13.92
N GLY A 93 -2.99 12.85 14.36
CA GLY A 93 -3.02 14.19 13.74
C GLY A 93 -3.97 14.35 12.55
N MET A 94 -4.91 13.42 12.33
CA MET A 94 -5.90 13.43 11.23
C MET A 94 -5.28 13.33 9.83
N ALA A 95 -3.99 13.03 9.74
CA ALA A 95 -3.32 12.85 8.47
C ALA A 95 -3.64 11.46 7.88
N PRO A 96 -4.03 11.38 6.61
CA PRO A 96 -4.24 10.12 5.93
C PRO A 96 -2.91 9.37 5.75
N LEU A 97 -2.94 8.07 6.02
CA LEU A 97 -1.80 7.17 5.88
C LEU A 97 -2.18 5.98 5.00
N GLU A 98 -1.46 5.79 3.90
CA GLU A 98 -1.65 4.62 3.05
C GLU A 98 -0.76 3.46 3.53
N VAL A 99 -1.36 2.32 3.88
CA VAL A 99 -0.63 1.12 4.26
C VAL A 99 -0.71 0.08 3.14
N GLN A 100 0.45 -0.43 2.73
CA GLN A 100 0.60 -1.45 1.70
C GLN A 100 1.19 -2.69 2.31
N ILE A 101 0.44 -3.79 2.27
CA ILE A 101 0.83 -5.08 2.84
C ILE A 101 0.99 -6.05 1.69
N ARG A 102 2.09 -6.81 1.67
CA ARG A 102 2.34 -7.82 0.64
C ARG A 102 3.35 -8.85 1.12
N THR A 103 3.38 -10.00 0.46
CA THR A 103 4.39 -11.02 0.75
C THR A 103 5.75 -10.64 0.15
N ARG A 104 6.81 -11.34 0.57
CA ARG A 104 8.14 -11.21 -0.03
C ARG A 104 8.14 -11.51 -1.53
N GLU A 105 7.41 -12.54 -1.96
CA GLU A 105 7.28 -12.88 -3.38
C GLU A 105 6.56 -11.78 -4.17
N MET A 106 5.44 -11.29 -3.65
CA MET A 106 4.71 -10.15 -4.25
C MET A 106 5.58 -8.90 -4.33
N HIS A 107 6.45 -8.69 -3.34
CA HIS A 107 7.42 -7.60 -3.37
C HIS A 107 8.42 -7.77 -4.52
N LEU A 108 9.03 -8.94 -4.65
CA LEU A 108 9.99 -9.22 -5.73
C LEU A 108 9.34 -9.09 -7.11
N GLN A 109 8.12 -9.60 -7.29
CA GLN A 109 7.38 -9.44 -8.55
C GLN A 109 7.08 -7.97 -8.87
N ALA A 110 6.77 -7.17 -7.87
CA ALA A 110 6.50 -5.75 -8.06
C ALA A 110 7.74 -4.89 -8.35
N GLU A 111 8.93 -5.29 -7.89
CA GLU A 111 10.18 -4.55 -8.11
C GLU A 111 10.97 -5.06 -9.33
N PHE A 112 10.92 -6.35 -9.63
CA PHE A 112 11.75 -7.00 -10.67
C PHE A 112 10.96 -7.83 -11.68
N GLY A 113 9.67 -8.12 -11.42
CA GLY A 113 8.85 -8.96 -12.29
C GLY A 113 8.21 -8.21 -13.46
N PHE A 114 7.30 -8.87 -14.17
CA PHE A 114 6.52 -8.26 -15.26
C PHE A 114 5.75 -7.02 -14.79
N ALA A 115 5.32 -7.00 -13.52
CA ALA A 115 4.70 -5.85 -12.89
C ALA A 115 5.62 -4.61 -12.82
N ALA A 116 6.93 -4.80 -12.67
CA ALA A 116 7.94 -3.75 -12.66
C ALA A 116 8.26 -3.25 -14.08
N HIS A 117 8.28 -4.17 -15.05
CA HIS A 117 8.65 -3.90 -16.44
C HIS A 117 7.52 -3.35 -17.32
N TRP A 118 6.27 -3.29 -16.83
CA TRP A 118 5.13 -2.71 -17.57
C TRP A 118 5.36 -1.24 -18.00
N ARG A 119 6.43 -0.59 -17.49
CA ARG A 119 6.90 0.74 -17.90
C ARG A 119 7.69 0.83 -19.20
N TYR A 120 7.80 -0.22 -20.03
CA TYR A 120 8.25 -0.04 -21.43
C TYR A 120 7.18 0.59 -22.36
N LYS A 121 6.30 1.42 -21.81
CA LYS A 121 5.36 2.29 -22.55
C LYS A 121 5.27 3.68 -21.90
N GLU A 122 6.39 4.36 -21.76
CA GLU A 122 6.43 5.83 -21.93
C GLU A 122 6.91 6.08 -23.36
N GLY A 123 5.97 5.90 -24.30
CA GLY A 123 5.88 6.74 -25.49
C GLY A 123 4.88 7.85 -25.21
#